data_AF-A0A6P8Z5W5-F1
#
_entry.id   AF-A0A6P8Z5W5-F1
#
_cell.length_a   1.000
_cell.length_b   1.000
_cell.length_c   1.000
_cell.angle_alpha   90.00
_cell.angle_beta   90.00
_cell.angle_gamma   90.00
#
_symmetry.space_group_name_H-M   'P 1'
#
loop_
_entity.id
_entity.type
_entity.pdbx_description
1 polymer ?
#
loop_
_entity_poly.entity_id
_entity_poly.type
_entity_poly.pdbx_seq_one_letter_code
_entity_poly.pdbx_strand_id
1 'polypeptide(L)'
;MRSLDKNFRPHLEHLFNSSFNGSFLKPLQLREEQTSAPAIYRDKNVCDHFKLHIPYAGYVLVWEVRFDSNCPEFAPDFLFDDEAFTSFLTIDMLCERVPSLENWDTENPECLTNVIQELLNLYTLFQLKRLEKDGSPLSDECSKLVQEFELKEDQIQVLSGDSPIIPHHYTGSSRPPHDTVSILFLQVEKLLNFEEILGEMALQFNLREFSPNAVLLHMGPVLRNLLGGDVSELEVPSFSRSEGLSSYFGNALRILRETFNQENQSFEKRKEFHLGLRFDLLGLDQLSVIPIENDVPDFTTSSYRIEVDKFCAVLIVRTPRHSTANPRISLRTLSGSSHDVHGGCLWDLQVAIEAIMNSLMDLKAD
;
A
#
# COMPACT_ATOMS: atom_id res chain seq x y z
N MET A 1 -1.81 23.90 -9.82
CA MET A 1 -2.99 23.64 -10.68
C MET A 1 -3.84 24.84 -11.08
N ARG A 2 -4.08 25.87 -10.23
CA ARG A 2 -4.91 27.04 -10.65
C ARG A 2 -4.33 27.83 -11.83
N SER A 3 -3.02 27.70 -12.06
CA SER A 3 -2.23 28.33 -13.13
C SER A 3 -2.12 27.50 -14.41
N LEU A 4 -2.54 26.24 -14.43
CA LEU A 4 -2.46 25.39 -15.63
C LEU A 4 -3.53 25.77 -16.65
N ASP A 5 -3.22 25.56 -17.93
CA ASP A 5 -4.20 25.68 -19.01
C ASP A 5 -5.44 24.80 -18.72
N LYS A 6 -6.61 25.38 -18.97
CA LYS A 6 -7.89 24.70 -18.85
C LYS A 6 -8.01 23.49 -19.78
N ASN A 7 -7.31 23.50 -20.91
CA ASN A 7 -7.36 22.43 -21.90
C ASN A 7 -6.68 21.16 -21.38
N PHE A 8 -5.59 21.29 -20.61
CA PHE A 8 -4.82 20.14 -20.11
C PHE A 8 -5.21 19.72 -18.69
N ARG A 9 -5.97 20.56 -17.97
CA ARG A 9 -6.41 20.30 -16.60
C ARG A 9 -7.13 18.95 -16.44
N PRO A 10 -8.09 18.54 -17.31
CA PRO A 10 -8.79 17.26 -17.14
C PRO A 10 -7.84 16.06 -17.12
N HIS A 11 -6.83 16.05 -18.00
CA HIS A 11 -5.85 14.97 -18.08
C HIS A 11 -5.00 14.88 -16.80
N LEU A 12 -4.59 16.03 -16.27
CA LEU A 12 -3.81 16.07 -15.02
C LEU A 12 -4.67 15.71 -13.81
N GLU A 13 -5.90 16.21 -13.71
CA GLU A 13 -6.81 15.83 -12.63
C GLU A 13 -7.07 14.32 -12.64
N HIS A 14 -7.25 13.72 -13.81
CA HIS A 14 -7.35 12.27 -13.92
C HIS A 14 -6.05 11.59 -13.46
N LEU A 15 -4.87 12.03 -13.93
CA LEU A 15 -3.57 11.49 -13.51
C LEU A 15 -3.38 11.50 -11.98
N PHE A 16 -3.71 12.60 -11.30
CA PHE A 16 -3.56 12.69 -9.84
C PHE A 16 -4.61 11.89 -9.05
N ASN A 17 -5.78 11.64 -9.64
CA ASN A 17 -6.84 10.85 -9.03
C ASN A 17 -6.73 9.35 -9.36
N SER A 18 -5.99 9.00 -10.41
CA SER A 18 -5.76 7.61 -10.82
C SER A 18 -4.82 6.90 -9.84
N SER A 19 -5.12 5.63 -9.54
CA SER A 19 -4.22 4.74 -8.82
C SER A 19 -3.08 4.32 -9.76
N PHE A 20 -2.10 5.19 -9.88
CA PHE A 20 -0.92 4.96 -10.71
C PHE A 20 0.01 3.94 -10.05
N ASN A 21 0.74 3.13 -10.81
CA ASN A 21 1.66 2.11 -10.28
C ASN A 21 2.73 2.74 -9.36
N GLY A 22 2.63 2.49 -8.06
CA GLY A 22 3.51 3.05 -7.02
C GLY A 22 3.01 4.35 -6.35
N SER A 23 1.85 4.88 -6.76
CA SER A 23 1.25 6.10 -6.18
C SER A 23 0.87 5.98 -4.70
N PHE A 24 0.59 4.77 -4.22
CA PHE A 24 0.30 4.51 -2.82
C PHE A 24 1.52 4.65 -1.90
N LEU A 25 2.74 4.48 -2.45
CA LEU A 25 3.99 4.70 -1.72
C LEU A 25 4.23 6.19 -1.49
N LYS A 26 4.00 6.97 -2.54
CA LYS A 26 4.13 8.42 -2.54
C LYS A 26 3.24 8.98 -3.63
N PRO A 27 2.47 10.05 -3.38
CA PRO A 27 1.67 10.66 -4.43
C PRO A 27 2.57 11.31 -5.49
N LEU A 28 2.10 11.30 -6.75
CA LEU A 28 2.66 12.13 -7.82
C LEU A 28 2.70 13.60 -7.37
N GLN A 29 3.74 14.33 -7.76
CA GLN A 29 3.82 15.77 -7.47
C GLN A 29 4.12 16.58 -8.72
N LEU A 30 3.39 17.67 -8.88
CA LEU A 30 3.66 18.67 -9.91
C LEU A 30 4.52 19.80 -9.32
N ARG A 31 5.63 20.12 -9.98
CA ARG A 31 6.57 21.17 -9.57
C ARG A 31 6.96 22.02 -10.78
N GLU A 32 7.51 23.21 -10.49
CA GLU A 32 8.07 24.11 -11.51
C GLU A 32 7.08 24.41 -12.66
N GLU A 33 5.85 24.80 -12.34
CA GLU A 33 4.86 25.27 -13.33
C GLU A 33 5.39 26.51 -14.06
N GLN A 34 5.57 26.42 -15.37
CA GLN A 34 6.09 27.47 -16.24
C GLN A 34 5.16 27.69 -17.45
N THR A 35 5.29 28.85 -18.07
CA THR A 35 4.58 29.20 -19.31
C THR A 35 5.59 29.29 -20.43
N SER A 36 5.27 28.63 -21.55
CA SER A 36 6.03 28.73 -22.80
C SER A 36 5.63 29.96 -23.61
N ALA A 37 4.54 30.64 -23.22
CA ALA A 37 4.07 31.86 -23.88
C ALA A 37 5.03 33.04 -23.67
N PRO A 38 5.31 33.84 -24.73
CA PRO A 38 6.13 35.04 -24.59
C PRO A 38 5.60 35.98 -23.51
N ALA A 39 6.49 36.65 -22.77
CA ALA A 39 6.13 37.51 -21.65
C ALA A 39 5.10 38.61 -21.99
N ILE A 40 5.00 38.98 -23.26
CA ILE A 40 4.08 40.00 -23.81
C ILE A 40 2.61 39.51 -23.80
N TYR A 41 2.38 38.19 -23.79
CA TYR A 41 1.05 37.56 -23.77
C TYR A 41 0.62 37.07 -22.36
N ARG A 42 1.35 37.45 -21.30
CA ARG A 42 1.13 36.99 -19.91
C ARG A 42 -0.14 37.48 -19.22
N ASP A 43 -1.04 38.19 -19.91
CA ASP A 43 -2.34 38.58 -19.33
C ASP A 43 -3.21 37.37 -18.92
N LYS A 44 -2.83 36.16 -19.35
CA LYS A 44 -3.38 34.90 -18.84
C LYS A 44 -2.23 34.08 -18.26
N ASN A 45 -2.23 33.83 -16.95
CA ASN A 45 -1.34 32.87 -16.28
C ASN A 45 -1.70 31.46 -16.76
N VAL A 46 -1.22 31.07 -17.94
CA VAL A 46 -1.43 29.77 -18.55
C VAL A 46 -0.10 29.04 -18.54
N CYS A 47 0.04 28.09 -17.63
CA CYS A 47 1.15 27.16 -17.57
C CYS A 47 0.85 25.93 -18.43
N ASP A 48 1.77 25.62 -19.33
CA ASP A 48 1.75 24.48 -20.24
C ASP A 48 2.97 23.56 -20.07
N HIS A 49 3.93 23.99 -19.25
CA HIS A 49 5.15 23.26 -18.96
C HIS A 49 5.28 23.05 -17.44
N PHE A 50 5.62 21.85 -17.01
CA PHE A 50 5.90 21.52 -15.61
C PHE A 50 6.83 20.31 -15.46
N LYS A 51 7.38 20.15 -14.26
CA LYS A 51 8.09 18.92 -13.85
C LYS A 51 7.16 18.01 -13.06
N LEU A 52 7.06 16.77 -13.53
CA LEU A 52 6.34 15.68 -12.89
C LEU A 52 7.32 14.84 -12.07
N HIS A 53 7.10 14.81 -10.77
CA HIS A 53 7.84 13.95 -9.85
C HIS A 53 7.10 12.61 -9.72
N ILE A 54 7.68 11.57 -10.29
CA ILE A 54 7.09 10.24 -10.43
C ILE A 54 7.76 9.29 -9.43
N PRO A 55 7.03 8.76 -8.42
CA PRO A 55 7.52 7.69 -7.58
C PRO A 55 7.83 6.45 -8.43
N TYR A 56 9.06 5.96 -8.35
CA TYR A 56 9.51 4.82 -9.14
C TYR A 56 10.60 4.04 -8.41
N ALA A 57 10.42 2.72 -8.28
CA ALA A 57 11.34 1.81 -7.59
C ALA A 57 11.76 2.25 -6.17
N GLY A 58 10.88 2.96 -5.44
CA GLY A 58 11.17 3.52 -4.12
C GLY A 58 11.90 4.86 -4.12
N TYR A 59 12.18 5.43 -5.30
CA TYR A 59 12.81 6.73 -5.52
C TYR A 59 11.87 7.64 -6.33
N VAL A 60 12.41 8.74 -6.89
CA VAL A 60 11.63 9.72 -7.64
C VAL A 60 12.34 10.03 -8.95
N LEU A 61 11.68 9.75 -10.08
CA LEU A 61 12.04 10.28 -11.39
C LEU A 61 11.46 11.68 -11.54
N VAL A 62 12.17 12.55 -12.25
CA VAL A 62 11.73 13.91 -12.53
C VAL A 62 11.64 14.07 -14.04
N TRP A 63 10.43 13.95 -14.58
CA TRP A 63 10.20 14.12 -16.01
C TRP A 63 9.57 15.47 -16.28
N GLU A 64 10.09 16.19 -17.25
CA GLU A 64 9.54 17.46 -17.69
C GLU A 64 8.53 17.20 -18.81
N VAL A 65 7.32 17.70 -18.62
CA VAL A 65 6.20 17.55 -19.56
C VAL A 65 5.88 18.92 -20.14
N ARG A 66 5.84 18.99 -21.47
CA ARG A 66 5.61 20.22 -22.21
C ARG A 66 4.42 20.07 -23.15
N PHE A 67 3.36 20.80 -22.86
CA PHE A 67 2.28 21.04 -23.80
C PHE A 67 2.51 22.36 -24.55
N ASP A 68 1.81 22.55 -25.66
CA ASP A 68 1.68 23.86 -26.31
C ASP A 68 0.26 24.38 -26.10
N SER A 69 0.10 25.40 -25.26
CA SER A 69 -1.19 26.05 -25.04
C SER A 69 -1.82 26.66 -26.31
N ASN A 70 -1.03 26.95 -27.34
CA ASN A 70 -1.56 27.46 -28.61
C ASN A 70 -2.11 26.35 -29.51
N CYS A 71 -1.67 25.11 -29.30
CA CYS A 71 -2.03 23.95 -30.09
C CYS A 71 -2.39 22.76 -29.18
N PRO A 72 -3.48 22.88 -28.38
CA PRO A 72 -3.83 21.89 -27.36
C PRO A 72 -4.20 20.50 -27.91
N GLU A 73 -4.45 20.39 -29.22
CA GLU A 73 -4.71 19.15 -29.93
C GLU A 73 -3.48 18.23 -30.06
N PHE A 74 -2.27 18.76 -29.89
CA PHE A 74 -1.06 17.97 -30.00
C PHE A 74 -0.69 17.28 -28.69
N ALA A 75 -0.07 16.11 -28.83
CA ALA A 75 0.50 15.37 -27.73
C ALA A 75 1.63 16.17 -27.04
N PRO A 76 1.86 15.96 -25.73
CA PRO A 76 2.95 16.61 -25.03
C PRO A 76 4.31 16.04 -25.44
N ASP A 77 5.33 16.89 -25.33
CA ASP A 77 6.73 16.48 -25.37
C ASP A 77 7.23 16.11 -23.97
N PHE A 78 8.19 15.18 -23.92
CA PHE A 78 8.83 14.71 -22.70
C PHE A 78 10.32 14.97 -22.72
N LEU A 79 10.85 15.51 -21.62
CA LEU A 79 12.28 15.55 -21.36
C LEU A 79 12.57 14.74 -20.09
N PHE A 80 13.34 13.66 -20.27
CA PHE A 80 13.69 12.74 -19.21
C PHE A 80 14.94 13.21 -18.46
N ASP A 81 14.99 12.92 -17.17
CA ASP A 81 16.17 13.17 -16.33
C ASP A 81 17.30 12.17 -16.56
N ASP A 82 17.06 11.09 -17.32
CA ASP A 82 18.07 10.11 -17.76
C ASP A 82 18.41 10.28 -19.26
N GLU A 83 19.60 10.82 -19.54
CA GLU A 83 20.07 11.03 -20.93
C GLU A 83 20.32 9.69 -21.66
N ALA A 84 20.69 8.64 -20.94
CA ALA A 84 20.90 7.32 -21.53
C ALA A 84 19.58 6.66 -21.93
N PHE A 85 18.50 6.91 -21.17
CA PHE A 85 17.15 6.52 -21.58
C PHE A 85 16.73 7.27 -22.86
N THR A 86 16.93 8.58 -22.91
CA THR A 86 16.62 9.38 -24.10
C THR A 86 17.35 8.88 -25.35
N SER A 87 18.62 8.48 -25.20
CA SER A 87 19.43 7.91 -26.29
C SER A 87 19.06 6.48 -26.66
N PHE A 88 18.38 5.76 -25.77
CA PHE A 88 17.91 4.40 -25.99
C PHE A 88 16.61 4.35 -26.80
N LEU A 89 15.77 5.39 -26.70
CA LEU A 89 14.49 5.47 -27.40
C LEU A 89 14.68 5.59 -28.91
N THR A 90 13.95 4.77 -29.67
CA THR A 90 13.79 4.91 -31.12
C THR A 90 12.33 5.19 -31.46
N ILE A 91 12.08 5.76 -32.63
CA ILE A 91 10.72 6.03 -33.13
C ILE A 91 9.90 4.73 -33.16
N ASP A 92 10.49 3.64 -33.68
CA ASP A 92 9.81 2.34 -33.75
C ASP A 92 9.40 1.81 -32.36
N MET A 93 10.28 1.98 -31.34
CA MET A 93 9.95 1.59 -29.97
C MET A 93 8.82 2.44 -29.39
N LEU A 94 8.79 3.74 -29.67
CA LEU A 94 7.72 4.63 -29.21
C LEU A 94 6.38 4.25 -29.86
N CYS A 95 6.36 3.97 -31.17
CA CYS A 95 5.14 3.50 -31.86
C CYS A 95 4.64 2.15 -31.31
N GLU A 96 5.54 1.20 -31.03
CA GLU A 96 5.16 -0.13 -30.53
C GLU A 96 4.74 -0.11 -29.05
N ARG A 97 5.48 0.61 -28.21
CA ARG A 97 5.37 0.52 -26.74
C ARG A 97 4.68 1.71 -26.08
N VAL A 98 4.52 2.82 -26.80
CA VAL A 98 3.82 4.02 -26.31
C VAL A 98 2.71 4.43 -27.31
N PRO A 99 1.79 3.51 -27.67
CA PRO A 99 0.77 3.78 -28.68
C PRO A 99 -0.19 4.90 -28.29
N SER A 100 -0.34 5.21 -27.00
CA SER A 100 -1.18 6.30 -26.52
C SER A 100 -0.61 7.68 -26.88
N LEU A 101 0.70 7.77 -27.14
CA LEU A 101 1.33 9.01 -27.59
C LEU A 101 1.08 9.25 -29.08
N GLU A 102 1.10 8.19 -29.89
CA GLU A 102 0.79 8.27 -31.32
C GLU A 102 -0.71 8.50 -31.56
N ASN A 103 -1.57 7.81 -30.79
CA ASN A 103 -3.02 7.92 -30.87
C ASN A 103 -3.56 8.90 -29.81
N TRP A 104 -2.89 10.04 -29.67
CA TRP A 104 -3.26 11.05 -28.68
C TRP A 104 -4.69 11.55 -28.90
N ASP A 105 -5.52 11.42 -27.85
CA ASP A 105 -6.91 11.82 -27.86
C ASP A 105 -7.18 12.83 -26.75
N THR A 106 -7.46 14.08 -27.14
CA THR A 106 -7.76 15.17 -26.20
C THR A 106 -9.15 15.05 -25.55
N GLU A 107 -10.05 14.26 -26.12
CA GLU A 107 -11.38 14.03 -25.52
C GLU A 107 -11.30 13.00 -24.40
N ASN A 108 -10.28 12.13 -24.42
CA ASN A 108 -10.05 11.14 -23.38
C ASN A 108 -9.24 11.71 -22.20
N PRO A 109 -9.80 11.83 -20.98
CA PRO A 109 -9.05 12.31 -19.82
C PRO A 109 -7.90 11.38 -19.41
N GLU A 110 -7.92 10.10 -19.81
CA GLU A 110 -6.93 9.09 -19.43
C GLU A 110 -5.67 9.10 -20.32
N CYS A 111 -5.67 9.84 -21.44
CA CYS A 111 -4.61 9.78 -22.44
C CYS A 111 -3.22 10.07 -21.86
N LEU A 112 -3.08 11.10 -21.01
CA LEU A 112 -1.82 11.41 -20.34
C LEU A 112 -1.39 10.29 -19.38
N THR A 113 -2.33 9.73 -18.62
CA THR A 113 -2.05 8.62 -17.70
C THR A 113 -1.53 7.40 -18.44
N ASN A 114 -2.15 7.05 -19.56
CA ASN A 114 -1.73 5.92 -20.38
C ASN A 114 -0.33 6.15 -20.95
N VAL A 115 -0.04 7.35 -21.49
CA VAL A 115 1.30 7.71 -21.98
C VAL A 115 2.36 7.59 -20.88
N ILE A 116 2.11 8.15 -19.69
CA ILE A 116 3.07 8.06 -18.58
C ILE A 116 3.28 6.60 -18.14
N GLN A 117 2.22 5.79 -18.07
CA GLN A 117 2.33 4.38 -17.69
C GLN A 117 3.12 3.57 -18.72
N GLU A 118 2.83 3.77 -20.01
CA GLU A 118 3.56 3.14 -21.13
C GLU A 118 5.05 3.52 -21.13
N LEU A 119 5.35 4.81 -20.93
CA LEU A 119 6.73 5.29 -20.82
C LEU A 119 7.47 4.70 -19.61
N LEU A 120 6.80 4.51 -18.47
CA LEU A 120 7.42 3.86 -17.31
C LEU A 120 7.67 2.37 -17.54
N ASN A 121 6.77 1.67 -18.22
CA ASN A 121 7.00 0.27 -18.60
C ASN A 121 8.23 0.16 -19.52
N LEU A 122 8.35 1.08 -20.48
CA LEU A 122 9.52 1.19 -21.35
C LEU A 122 10.80 1.56 -20.59
N TYR A 123 10.69 2.41 -19.56
CA TYR A 123 11.80 2.75 -18.68
C TYR A 123 12.25 1.54 -17.84
N THR A 124 11.32 0.71 -17.35
CA THR A 124 11.65 -0.58 -16.69
C THR A 124 12.42 -1.49 -17.63
N LEU A 125 11.98 -1.62 -18.89
CA LEU A 125 12.69 -2.41 -19.90
C LEU A 125 14.10 -1.89 -20.15
N PHE A 126 14.27 -0.57 -20.24
CA PHE A 126 15.59 0.07 -20.38
C PHE A 126 16.51 -0.27 -19.20
N GLN A 127 16.00 -0.18 -17.97
CA GLN A 127 16.77 -0.46 -16.76
C GLN A 127 17.21 -1.93 -16.68
N LEU A 128 16.33 -2.86 -17.07
CA LEU A 128 16.68 -4.29 -17.18
C LEU A 128 17.77 -4.53 -18.23
N LYS A 129 17.63 -3.98 -19.45
CA LYS A 129 18.66 -4.09 -20.51
C LYS A 129 19.99 -3.48 -20.11
N ARG A 130 19.96 -2.42 -19.28
CA ARG A 130 21.18 -1.83 -18.74
C ARG A 130 21.89 -2.79 -17.80
N LEU A 131 21.18 -3.42 -16.87
CA LEU A 131 21.76 -4.44 -15.98
C LEU A 131 22.38 -5.61 -16.76
N GLU A 132 21.74 -6.04 -17.85
CA GLU A 132 22.28 -7.06 -18.77
C GLU A 132 23.61 -6.60 -19.38
N LYS A 133 23.64 -5.37 -19.90
CA LYS A 133 24.82 -4.79 -20.56
C LYS A 133 25.98 -4.58 -19.59
N ASP A 134 25.69 -4.20 -18.36
CA ASP A 134 26.69 -3.98 -17.31
C ASP A 134 27.24 -5.31 -16.76
N GLY A 135 26.72 -6.46 -17.20
CA GLY A 135 27.16 -7.79 -16.79
C GLY A 135 26.80 -8.11 -15.34
N SER A 136 25.78 -7.45 -14.79
CA SER A 136 25.38 -7.64 -13.41
C SER A 136 24.81 -9.05 -13.20
N PRO A 137 25.26 -9.82 -12.21
CA PRO A 137 24.67 -11.12 -11.88
C PRO A 137 23.19 -11.00 -11.47
N LEU A 138 22.77 -9.81 -11.03
CA LEU A 138 21.38 -9.51 -10.71
C LEU A 138 20.47 -9.55 -11.93
N SER A 139 21.01 -9.32 -13.13
CA SER A 139 20.23 -9.34 -14.36
C SER A 139 19.64 -10.73 -14.62
N ASP A 140 20.46 -11.77 -14.52
CA ASP A 140 20.03 -13.16 -14.70
C ASP A 140 19.04 -13.58 -13.61
N GLU A 141 19.26 -13.13 -12.37
CA GLU A 141 18.35 -13.39 -11.26
C GLU A 141 16.98 -12.71 -11.44
N CYS A 142 16.96 -11.47 -11.92
CA CYS A 142 15.74 -10.74 -12.24
C CYS A 142 14.97 -11.42 -13.38
N SER A 143 15.66 -11.78 -14.47
CA SER A 143 15.04 -12.44 -15.61
C SER A 143 14.44 -13.81 -15.24
N LYS A 144 15.13 -14.58 -14.40
CA LYS A 144 14.59 -15.84 -13.86
C LYS A 144 13.33 -15.60 -13.02
N LEU A 145 13.35 -14.61 -12.14
CA LEU A 145 12.21 -14.29 -11.28
C LEU A 145 11.00 -13.82 -12.09
N VAL A 146 11.20 -12.90 -13.04
CA VAL A 146 10.13 -12.42 -13.92
C VAL A 146 9.47 -13.57 -14.68
N GLN A 147 10.26 -14.52 -15.18
CA GLN A 147 9.75 -15.70 -15.86
C GLN A 147 9.03 -16.68 -14.92
N GLU A 148 9.62 -16.97 -13.75
CA GLU A 148 9.09 -17.96 -12.79
C GLU A 148 7.76 -17.51 -12.19
N PHE A 149 7.59 -16.22 -11.94
CA PHE A 149 6.37 -15.64 -11.37
C PHE A 149 5.45 -15.00 -12.42
N GLU A 150 5.75 -15.17 -13.72
CA GLU A 150 5.00 -14.61 -14.85
C GLU A 150 4.67 -13.10 -14.67
N LEU A 151 5.65 -12.34 -14.14
CA LEU A 151 5.44 -10.94 -13.82
C LEU A 151 5.33 -10.09 -15.08
N LYS A 152 4.34 -9.20 -15.09
CA LYS A 152 4.16 -8.20 -16.14
C LYS A 152 5.06 -6.99 -15.90
N GLU A 153 5.32 -6.23 -16.97
CA GLU A 153 6.14 -5.01 -16.94
C GLU A 153 5.59 -3.95 -15.96
N ASP A 154 4.28 -3.93 -15.73
CA ASP A 154 3.59 -3.00 -14.83
C ASP A 154 3.63 -3.46 -13.35
N GLN A 155 4.10 -4.68 -13.08
CA GLN A 155 4.23 -5.26 -11.74
C GLN A 155 5.67 -5.19 -11.19
N ILE A 156 6.62 -4.70 -11.99
CA ILE A 156 8.03 -4.59 -11.60
C ILE A 156 8.59 -3.22 -11.99
N GLN A 157 9.39 -2.64 -11.10
CA GLN A 157 10.17 -1.44 -11.38
C GLN A 157 11.61 -1.68 -10.94
N VAL A 158 12.57 -1.26 -11.76
CA VAL A 158 14.00 -1.50 -11.52
C VAL A 158 14.75 -0.20 -11.71
N LEU A 159 15.59 0.18 -10.75
CA LEU A 159 16.42 1.36 -10.84
C LEU A 159 17.82 1.08 -10.30
N SER A 160 18.83 1.21 -11.15
CA SER A 160 20.24 1.13 -10.72
C SER A 160 20.75 2.50 -10.25
N GLY A 161 21.53 2.53 -9.17
CA GLY A 161 22.13 3.74 -8.59
C GLY A 161 23.15 4.41 -9.50
N ASP A 162 23.70 3.67 -10.46
CA ASP A 162 24.72 4.14 -11.40
C ASP A 162 24.10 4.75 -12.67
N SER A 163 22.78 4.99 -12.64
CA SER A 163 22.06 5.76 -13.67
C SER A 163 22.68 7.15 -13.82
N PRO A 164 23.05 7.58 -15.04
CA PRO A 164 23.51 8.94 -15.32
C PRO A 164 22.31 9.91 -15.36
N ILE A 165 21.43 9.83 -14.37
CA ILE A 165 20.34 10.79 -14.21
C ILE A 165 20.97 12.18 -13.93
N ILE A 166 20.27 13.28 -14.20
CA ILE A 166 20.73 14.63 -13.86
C ILE A 166 20.44 14.90 -12.36
N PRO A 167 21.41 15.39 -11.55
CA PRO A 167 21.15 15.69 -10.15
C PRO A 167 20.24 16.91 -10.05
N HIS A 168 19.01 16.74 -9.60
CA HIS A 168 18.13 17.86 -9.24
C HIS A 168 18.37 18.27 -7.79
N HIS A 169 18.35 19.58 -7.50
CA HIS A 169 18.46 20.13 -6.14
C HIS A 169 17.21 19.78 -5.32
N TYR A 170 17.12 18.55 -4.82
CA TYR A 170 16.01 18.07 -3.98
C TYR A 170 16.54 17.61 -2.62
N THR A 171 15.74 17.81 -1.56
CA THR A 171 16.08 17.49 -0.17
C THR A 171 15.91 16.00 0.19
N GLY A 172 15.75 15.13 -0.81
CA GLY A 172 15.69 13.68 -0.68
C GLY A 172 16.46 13.00 -1.81
N SER A 173 16.93 11.77 -1.62
CA SER A 173 17.67 11.08 -2.69
C SER A 173 16.71 10.72 -3.83
N SER A 174 16.94 11.26 -5.03
CA SER A 174 16.27 10.80 -6.26
C SER A 174 16.82 9.47 -6.76
N ARG A 175 17.85 8.92 -6.10
CA ARG A 175 18.58 7.74 -6.56
C ARG A 175 18.87 6.72 -5.46
N PRO A 176 18.94 5.44 -5.84
CA PRO A 176 19.69 4.47 -5.06
C PRO A 176 21.14 4.92 -4.88
N PRO A 177 21.79 4.55 -3.76
CA PRO A 177 23.22 4.72 -3.60
C PRO A 177 24.01 4.02 -4.72
N HIS A 178 25.21 4.50 -5.01
CA HIS A 178 26.13 3.85 -5.97
C HIS A 178 26.26 2.34 -5.67
N ASP A 179 26.41 1.51 -6.71
CA ASP A 179 26.43 0.04 -6.64
C ASP A 179 25.18 -0.60 -6.00
N THR A 180 24.06 0.13 -5.94
CA THR A 180 22.77 -0.38 -5.44
C THR A 180 21.77 -0.51 -6.58
N VAL A 181 21.10 -1.65 -6.67
CA VAL A 181 19.93 -1.84 -7.52
C VAL A 181 18.69 -1.90 -6.65
N SER A 182 17.74 -1.02 -6.91
CA SER A 182 16.41 -1.06 -6.31
C SER A 182 15.46 -1.79 -7.23
N ILE A 183 14.85 -2.87 -6.74
CA ILE A 183 13.81 -3.63 -7.44
C ILE A 183 12.55 -3.54 -6.60
N LEU A 184 11.47 -3.05 -7.19
CA LEU A 184 10.18 -2.92 -6.55
C LEU A 184 9.16 -3.79 -7.26
N PHE A 185 8.59 -4.72 -6.53
CA PHE A 185 7.48 -5.55 -6.97
C PHE A 185 6.18 -4.89 -6.51
N LEU A 186 5.34 -4.52 -7.47
CA LEU A 186 4.04 -3.90 -7.25
C LEU A 186 2.94 -4.95 -7.28
N GLN A 187 1.78 -4.57 -6.74
CA GLN A 187 0.56 -5.38 -6.79
C GLN A 187 0.76 -6.78 -6.19
N VAL A 188 1.55 -6.87 -5.11
CA VAL A 188 1.92 -8.15 -4.47
C VAL A 188 0.68 -8.87 -3.95
N GLU A 189 -0.36 -8.13 -3.55
CA GLU A 189 -1.65 -8.68 -3.14
C GLU A 189 -2.30 -9.56 -4.21
N LYS A 190 -2.10 -9.24 -5.50
CA LYS A 190 -2.61 -10.05 -6.61
C LYS A 190 -1.87 -11.38 -6.72
N LEU A 191 -0.55 -11.38 -6.48
CA LEU A 191 0.26 -12.60 -6.45
C LEU A 191 -0.10 -13.51 -5.27
N LEU A 192 -0.62 -12.92 -4.19
CA LEU A 192 -1.05 -13.66 -3.01
C LEU A 192 -2.45 -14.29 -3.17
N ASN A 193 -3.18 -13.97 -4.25
CA ASN A 193 -4.56 -14.39 -4.53
C ASN A 193 -5.56 -13.93 -3.46
N PHE A 194 -5.41 -12.72 -2.94
CA PHE A 194 -6.41 -12.14 -2.04
C PHE A 194 -7.57 -11.56 -2.87
N GLU A 195 -8.69 -12.30 -2.94
CA GLU A 195 -9.87 -11.96 -3.76
C GLU A 195 -10.66 -10.75 -3.22
N GLU A 196 -10.54 -10.41 -1.93
CA GLU A 196 -11.25 -9.29 -1.31
C GLU A 196 -10.28 -8.25 -0.72
N ILE A 197 -10.01 -7.22 -1.53
CA ILE A 197 -9.57 -5.85 -1.19
C ILE A 197 -8.76 -5.73 0.10
N LEU A 198 -7.62 -6.42 0.15
CA LEU A 198 -6.61 -6.23 1.18
C LEU A 198 -5.62 -5.15 0.71
N GLY A 199 -6.09 -3.90 0.55
CA GLY A 199 -5.27 -2.73 0.21
C GLY A 199 -4.26 -2.93 -0.94
N GLU A 200 -3.26 -2.06 -1.01
CA GLU A 200 -2.15 -2.17 -1.99
C GLU A 200 -0.88 -2.63 -1.28
N MET A 201 -0.09 -3.49 -1.91
CA MET A 201 1.18 -3.99 -1.36
C MET A 201 2.31 -3.93 -2.39
N ALA A 202 3.50 -3.59 -1.91
CA ALA A 202 4.73 -3.68 -2.70
C ALA A 202 5.89 -4.23 -1.86
N LEU A 203 6.78 -4.96 -2.53
CA LEU A 203 7.99 -5.51 -1.92
C LEU A 203 9.21 -4.88 -2.61
N GLN A 204 10.03 -4.17 -1.85
CA GLN A 204 11.22 -3.50 -2.36
C GLN A 204 12.48 -4.22 -1.91
N PHE A 205 13.38 -4.45 -2.85
CA PHE A 205 14.71 -5.00 -2.65
C PHE A 205 15.73 -3.93 -2.99
N ASN A 206 16.55 -3.53 -2.02
CA ASN A 206 17.73 -2.72 -2.26
C ASN A 206 18.94 -3.66 -2.18
N LEU A 207 19.40 -4.09 -3.35
CA LEU A 207 20.48 -5.06 -3.50
C LEU A 207 21.79 -4.32 -3.76
N ARG A 208 22.81 -4.57 -2.93
CA ARG A 208 24.16 -4.04 -3.12
C ARG A 208 25.13 -5.13 -3.48
N GLU A 209 26.17 -4.77 -4.21
CA GLU A 209 27.20 -5.73 -4.60
C GLU A 209 28.03 -6.22 -3.41
N PHE A 210 28.31 -5.34 -2.44
CA PHE A 210 29.25 -5.60 -1.34
C PHE A 210 28.72 -5.31 0.08
N SER A 211 27.42 -5.09 0.27
CA SER A 211 26.87 -4.70 1.58
C SER A 211 25.53 -5.38 1.89
N PRO A 212 24.99 -5.28 3.12
CA PRO A 212 23.74 -5.97 3.45
C PRO A 212 22.62 -5.47 2.55
N ASN A 213 21.85 -6.43 2.02
CA ASN A 213 20.68 -6.17 1.21
C ASN A 213 19.52 -5.82 2.14
N ALA A 214 18.77 -4.77 1.81
CA ALA A 214 17.59 -4.39 2.57
C ALA A 214 16.34 -4.81 1.79
N VAL A 215 15.43 -5.51 2.46
CA VAL A 215 14.10 -5.82 1.92
C VAL A 215 13.08 -5.05 2.74
N LEU A 216 12.24 -4.27 2.05
CA LEU A 216 11.22 -3.42 2.65
C LEU A 216 9.86 -3.86 2.13
N LEU A 217 8.94 -4.17 3.05
CA LEU A 217 7.55 -4.40 2.75
C LEU A 217 6.78 -3.08 2.88
N HIS A 218 6.18 -2.66 1.79
CA HIS A 218 5.29 -1.51 1.75
C HIS A 218 3.84 -1.97 1.70
N MET A 219 3.01 -1.38 2.54
CA MET A 219 1.60 -1.74 2.67
C MET A 219 0.74 -0.48 2.64
N GLY A 220 -0.41 -0.53 2.00
CA GLY A 220 -1.39 0.54 2.02
C GLY A 220 -1.95 0.79 3.43
N PRO A 221 -2.57 1.96 3.69
CA PRO A 221 -3.09 2.31 5.01
C PRO A 221 -4.06 1.28 5.59
N VAL A 222 -4.93 0.69 4.75
CA VAL A 222 -5.90 -0.33 5.17
C VAL A 222 -5.22 -1.57 5.71
N LEU A 223 -4.22 -2.08 4.98
CA LEU A 223 -3.43 -3.24 5.39
C LEU A 223 -2.62 -2.98 6.66
N ARG A 224 -1.97 -1.82 6.75
CA ARG A 224 -1.22 -1.43 7.95
C ARG A 224 -2.12 -1.43 9.18
N ASN A 225 -3.31 -0.84 9.07
CA ASN A 225 -4.27 -0.81 10.16
C ASN A 225 -4.73 -2.21 10.56
N LEU A 226 -5.03 -3.09 9.59
CA LEU A 226 -5.43 -4.46 9.86
C LEU A 226 -4.36 -5.21 10.67
N LEU A 227 -3.10 -5.06 10.28
CA LEU A 227 -1.95 -5.71 10.89
C LEU A 227 -1.43 -5.06 12.18
N GLY A 228 -2.14 -4.08 12.74
CA GLY A 228 -1.79 -3.49 14.04
C GLY A 228 -1.27 -2.05 14.01
N GLY A 229 -1.40 -1.33 12.89
CA GLY A 229 -1.06 0.10 12.76
C GLY A 229 0.41 0.35 12.40
N ASP A 230 0.96 1.50 12.83
CA ASP A 230 2.35 1.97 12.58
C ASP A 230 3.46 1.05 13.17
N VAL A 231 3.12 -0.17 13.55
CA VAL A 231 4.08 -1.16 14.07
C VAL A 231 4.96 -1.62 12.90
N SER A 232 6.22 -1.21 13.00
CA SER A 232 7.30 -1.44 12.05
C SER A 232 7.82 -2.89 12.06
N GLU A 233 7.01 -3.89 12.40
CA GLU A 233 7.50 -5.24 12.79
C GLU A 233 6.91 -6.40 11.99
N LEU A 234 6.40 -6.18 10.77
CA LEU A 234 6.41 -7.27 9.79
C LEU A 234 7.83 -7.37 9.25
N GLU A 235 8.71 -7.93 10.08
CA GLU A 235 10.10 -8.19 9.72
C GLU A 235 10.11 -9.20 8.57
N VAL A 236 10.38 -8.69 7.37
CA VAL A 236 10.66 -9.57 6.23
C VAL A 236 12.02 -10.23 6.49
N PRO A 237 12.15 -11.56 6.30
CA PRO A 237 13.42 -12.24 6.52
C PRO A 237 14.57 -11.53 5.80
N SER A 238 15.77 -11.47 6.38
CA SER A 238 16.90 -10.86 5.67
C SER A 238 17.24 -11.65 4.40
N PHE A 239 17.42 -10.97 3.26
CA PHE A 239 17.80 -11.64 2.02
C PHE A 239 19.28 -12.08 2.04
N SER A 240 19.53 -13.35 1.72
CA SER A 240 20.87 -13.90 1.51
C SER A 240 21.08 -14.31 0.05
N ARG A 241 22.22 -13.93 -0.56
CA ARG A 241 22.50 -14.28 -1.97
C ARG A 241 22.64 -15.79 -2.22
N SER A 242 22.98 -16.57 -1.19
CA SER A 242 23.10 -18.03 -1.31
C SER A 242 21.78 -18.72 -1.65
N GLU A 243 20.65 -18.10 -1.32
CA GLU A 243 19.31 -18.65 -1.61
C GLU A 243 18.83 -18.26 -3.03
N GLY A 244 19.37 -17.19 -3.60
CA GLY A 244 18.96 -16.62 -4.89
C GLY A 244 17.67 -15.82 -4.79
N LEU A 245 17.55 -14.76 -5.61
CA LEU A 245 16.41 -13.82 -5.54
C LEU A 245 15.04 -14.50 -5.71
N SER A 246 14.92 -15.43 -6.68
CA SER A 246 13.65 -16.10 -6.98
C SER A 246 13.14 -16.96 -5.82
N SER A 247 14.03 -17.76 -5.22
CA SER A 247 13.68 -18.62 -4.08
C SER A 247 13.28 -17.78 -2.85
N TYR A 248 14.04 -16.72 -2.58
CA TYR A 248 13.70 -15.79 -1.51
C TYR A 248 12.35 -15.11 -1.75
N PHE A 249 12.09 -14.62 -2.96
CA PHE A 249 10.83 -13.96 -3.31
C PHE A 249 9.64 -14.90 -3.11
N GLY A 250 9.74 -16.15 -3.57
CA GLY A 250 8.73 -17.17 -3.33
C GLY A 250 8.51 -17.46 -1.83
N ASN A 251 9.59 -17.54 -1.05
CA ASN A 251 9.49 -17.73 0.40
C ASN A 251 8.85 -16.52 1.10
N ALA A 252 9.19 -15.30 0.70
CA ALA A 252 8.59 -14.07 1.22
C ALA A 252 7.07 -14.04 0.92
N LEU A 253 6.66 -14.37 -0.31
CA LEU A 253 5.23 -14.48 -0.65
C LEU A 253 4.51 -15.54 0.19
N ARG A 254 5.15 -16.69 0.43
CA ARG A 254 4.59 -17.75 1.29
C ARG A 254 4.38 -17.26 2.72
N ILE A 255 5.38 -16.62 3.33
CA ILE A 255 5.30 -16.09 4.69
C ILE A 255 4.19 -15.04 4.78
N LEU A 256 4.15 -14.09 3.84
CA LEU A 256 3.08 -13.08 3.77
C LEU A 256 1.70 -13.75 3.71
N ARG A 257 1.51 -14.72 2.80
CA ARG A 257 0.24 -15.45 2.69
C ARG A 257 -0.17 -16.12 4.01
N GLU A 258 0.76 -16.78 4.67
CA GLU A 258 0.52 -17.46 5.95
C GLU A 258 0.14 -16.45 7.05
N THR A 259 0.87 -15.35 7.18
CA THR A 259 0.58 -14.29 8.15
C THR A 259 -0.79 -13.67 7.93
N PHE A 260 -1.13 -13.30 6.69
CA PHE A 260 -2.45 -12.73 6.38
C PHE A 260 -3.59 -13.71 6.63
N ASN A 261 -3.42 -14.98 6.27
CA ASN A 261 -4.43 -16.00 6.54
C ASN A 261 -4.66 -16.19 8.04
N GLN A 262 -3.60 -16.17 8.85
CA GLN A 262 -3.70 -16.22 10.31
C GLN A 262 -4.43 -15.01 10.89
N GLU A 263 -4.09 -13.80 10.42
CA GLU A 263 -4.73 -12.57 10.85
C GLU A 263 -6.22 -12.51 10.49
N ASN A 264 -6.56 -12.93 9.27
CA ASN A 264 -7.95 -12.99 8.82
C ASN A 264 -8.77 -14.00 9.63
N GLN A 265 -8.21 -15.19 9.90
CA GLN A 265 -8.84 -16.17 10.78
C GLN A 265 -9.03 -15.65 12.21
N SER A 266 -8.04 -14.94 12.74
CA SER A 266 -8.14 -14.31 14.06
C SER A 266 -9.24 -13.24 14.08
N PHE A 267 -9.32 -12.41 13.05
CA PHE A 267 -10.35 -11.39 12.90
C PHE A 267 -11.76 -12.00 12.85
N GLU A 268 -12.01 -12.97 11.97
CA GLU A 268 -13.33 -13.61 11.87
C GLU A 268 -13.73 -14.30 13.17
N LYS A 269 -12.79 -14.96 13.86
CA LYS A 269 -13.04 -15.56 15.18
C LYS A 269 -13.44 -14.51 16.22
N ARG A 270 -12.79 -13.34 16.24
CA ARG A 270 -13.15 -12.23 17.15
C ARG A 270 -14.52 -11.67 16.82
N LYS A 271 -14.79 -11.42 15.54
CA LYS A 271 -16.06 -10.91 15.04
C LYS A 271 -17.22 -11.84 15.40
N GLU A 272 -17.08 -13.13 15.13
CA GLU A 272 -18.07 -14.15 15.50
C GLU A 272 -18.30 -14.16 17.01
N PHE A 273 -17.23 -14.15 17.81
CA PHE A 273 -17.34 -14.14 19.28
C PHE A 273 -18.06 -12.90 19.81
N HIS A 274 -17.66 -11.69 19.42
CA HIS A 274 -18.26 -10.45 19.92
C HIS A 274 -19.72 -10.28 19.49
N LEU A 275 -20.05 -10.63 18.23
CA LEU A 275 -21.41 -10.56 17.73
C LEU A 275 -22.31 -11.65 18.34
N GLY A 276 -21.79 -12.88 18.47
CA GLY A 276 -22.49 -13.99 19.11
C GLY A 276 -22.77 -13.72 20.58
N LEU A 277 -21.76 -13.30 21.34
CA LEU A 277 -21.91 -12.95 22.75
C LEU A 277 -22.97 -11.86 22.94
N ARG A 278 -22.95 -10.81 22.09
CA ARG A 278 -23.97 -9.76 22.12
C ARG A 278 -25.36 -10.32 21.88
N PHE A 279 -25.51 -11.17 20.86
CA PHE A 279 -26.79 -11.74 20.48
C PHE A 279 -27.37 -12.59 21.62
N ASP A 280 -26.57 -13.48 22.18
CA ASP A 280 -27.00 -14.37 23.25
C ASP A 280 -27.32 -13.62 24.55
N LEU A 281 -26.51 -12.61 24.93
CA LEU A 281 -26.78 -11.77 26.09
C LEU A 281 -28.11 -11.00 25.97
N LEU A 282 -28.44 -10.51 24.77
CA LEU A 282 -29.72 -9.84 24.50
C LEU A 282 -30.91 -10.82 24.51
N GLY A 283 -30.67 -12.11 24.30
CA GLY A 283 -31.70 -13.15 24.32
C GLY A 283 -32.06 -13.66 25.72
N LEU A 284 -31.37 -13.21 26.77
CA LEU A 284 -31.62 -13.65 28.15
C LEU A 284 -32.70 -12.78 28.81
N ASP A 285 -33.89 -13.34 29.04
CA ASP A 285 -35.05 -12.63 29.60
C ASP A 285 -34.80 -11.96 30.97
N GLN A 286 -33.86 -12.50 31.74
CA GLN A 286 -33.50 -12.04 33.08
C GLN A 286 -32.50 -10.87 33.11
N LEU A 287 -32.04 -10.42 31.94
CA LEU A 287 -31.02 -9.39 31.79
C LEU A 287 -31.51 -8.24 30.90
N SER A 288 -31.32 -7.01 31.36
CA SER A 288 -31.35 -5.85 30.46
C SER A 288 -29.92 -5.52 30.02
N VAL A 289 -29.65 -5.59 28.72
CA VAL A 289 -28.32 -5.38 28.14
C VAL A 289 -28.36 -4.19 27.18
N ILE A 290 -27.53 -3.19 27.43
CA ILE A 290 -27.41 -2.00 26.59
C ILE A 290 -25.95 -1.85 26.15
N PRO A 291 -25.65 -1.90 24.84
CA PRO A 291 -24.29 -1.68 24.35
C PRO A 291 -23.84 -0.24 24.66
N ILE A 292 -22.62 -0.10 25.16
CA ILE A 292 -22.00 1.21 25.44
C ILE A 292 -21.04 1.57 24.30
N GLU A 293 -20.03 0.74 24.09
CA GLU A 293 -18.97 0.96 23.11
C GLU A 293 -18.49 -0.37 22.54
N ASN A 294 -18.39 -0.45 21.22
CA ASN A 294 -17.89 -1.62 20.49
C ASN A 294 -16.84 -1.16 19.47
N ASP A 295 -15.70 -1.83 19.48
CA ASP A 295 -14.65 -1.69 18.48
C ASP A 295 -15.02 -2.49 17.23
N VAL A 296 -15.90 -1.91 16.40
CA VAL A 296 -16.36 -2.54 15.14
C VAL A 296 -15.22 -2.78 14.14
N PRO A 297 -14.20 -1.91 14.00
CA PRO A 297 -13.11 -2.14 13.06
C PRO A 297 -12.26 -3.38 13.35
N ASP A 298 -11.88 -3.62 14.62
CA ASP A 298 -10.94 -4.71 14.95
C ASP A 298 -11.55 -5.84 15.80
N PHE A 299 -12.77 -5.64 16.33
CA PHE A 299 -13.44 -6.54 17.29
C PHE A 299 -12.52 -6.94 18.45
N THR A 300 -11.75 -6.00 18.99
CA THR A 300 -10.87 -6.29 20.15
C THR A 300 -11.56 -6.03 21.47
N THR A 301 -12.48 -5.06 21.50
CA THR A 301 -13.14 -4.65 22.75
C THR A 301 -14.63 -4.40 22.52
N SER A 302 -15.45 -4.91 23.44
CA SER A 302 -16.87 -4.58 23.52
C SER A 302 -17.26 -4.32 24.96
N SER A 303 -18.18 -3.38 25.17
CA SER A 303 -18.66 -3.02 26.49
C SER A 303 -20.18 -2.87 26.53
N TYR A 304 -20.77 -3.40 27.60
CA TYR A 304 -22.21 -3.49 27.77
C TYR A 304 -22.59 -3.06 29.17
N ARG A 305 -23.63 -2.23 29.30
CA ARG A 305 -24.33 -2.03 30.56
C ARG A 305 -25.29 -3.19 30.75
N ILE A 306 -25.17 -3.89 31.86
CA ILE A 306 -26.00 -5.04 32.21
C ILE A 306 -26.77 -4.71 33.49
N GLU A 307 -28.06 -5.03 33.51
CA GLU A 307 -28.92 -4.89 34.68
C GLU A 307 -29.70 -6.18 34.97
N VAL A 308 -29.64 -6.64 36.22
CA VAL A 308 -30.40 -7.79 36.75
C VAL A 308 -31.01 -7.38 38.08
N ASP A 309 -32.33 -7.49 38.23
CA ASP A 309 -33.06 -7.15 39.45
C ASP A 309 -32.65 -5.80 40.09
N LYS A 310 -32.51 -4.74 39.27
CA LYS A 310 -32.06 -3.39 39.68
C LYS A 310 -30.59 -3.26 40.08
N PHE A 311 -29.80 -4.34 40.02
CA PHE A 311 -28.35 -4.27 40.13
C PHE A 311 -27.74 -3.97 38.77
N CYS A 312 -26.86 -2.96 38.68
CA CYS A 312 -26.26 -2.52 37.42
C CYS A 312 -24.74 -2.67 37.44
N ALA A 313 -24.20 -3.27 36.38
CA ALA A 313 -22.76 -3.42 36.15
C ALA A 313 -22.41 -3.13 34.69
N VAL A 314 -21.13 -2.86 34.45
CA VAL A 314 -20.54 -2.72 33.12
C VAL A 314 -19.72 -3.97 32.82
N LEU A 315 -20.16 -4.74 31.84
CA LEU A 315 -19.40 -5.84 31.26
C LEU A 315 -18.40 -5.28 30.25
N ILE A 316 -17.13 -5.65 30.41
CA ILE A 316 -16.05 -5.29 29.48
C ILE A 316 -15.43 -6.59 28.99
N VAL A 317 -15.47 -6.78 27.67
CA VAL A 317 -14.95 -7.95 26.96
C VAL A 317 -13.76 -7.51 26.13
N ARG A 318 -12.62 -8.16 26.32
CA ARG A 318 -11.39 -7.92 25.57
C ARG A 318 -10.87 -9.21 24.96
N THR A 319 -10.70 -9.24 23.66
CA THR A 319 -10.13 -10.37 22.92
C THR A 319 -8.70 -10.07 22.49
N PRO A 320 -7.78 -11.05 22.53
CA PRO A 320 -6.44 -10.85 22.00
C PRO A 320 -6.46 -10.70 20.47
N ARG A 321 -5.60 -9.81 19.95
CA ARG A 321 -5.52 -9.53 18.50
C ARG A 321 -4.82 -10.65 17.72
N HIS A 322 -3.68 -11.13 18.20
CA HIS A 322 -2.81 -12.10 17.49
C HIS A 322 -2.62 -13.43 18.23
N SER A 323 -3.27 -13.61 19.40
CA SER A 323 -3.04 -14.77 20.26
C SER A 323 -4.28 -15.66 20.33
N THR A 324 -4.05 -16.96 20.50
CA THR A 324 -5.09 -17.95 20.84
C THR A 324 -5.49 -17.92 22.31
N ALA A 325 -4.90 -17.03 23.12
CA ALA A 325 -5.27 -16.84 24.52
C ALA A 325 -6.78 -16.61 24.69
N ASN A 326 -7.30 -16.97 25.86
CA ASN A 326 -8.71 -16.76 26.17
C ASN A 326 -9.06 -15.26 26.19
N PRO A 327 -10.30 -14.89 25.80
CA PRO A 327 -10.83 -13.56 26.03
C PRO A 327 -10.76 -13.20 27.51
N ARG A 328 -10.47 -11.93 27.82
CA ARG A 328 -10.55 -11.37 29.16
C ARG A 328 -11.90 -10.70 29.32
N ILE A 329 -12.70 -11.20 30.24
CA ILE A 329 -14.02 -10.68 30.55
C ILE A 329 -13.98 -10.14 31.97
N SER A 330 -14.49 -8.94 32.17
CA SER A 330 -14.52 -8.29 33.48
C SER A 330 -15.84 -7.56 33.70
N LEU A 331 -16.34 -7.59 34.93
CA LEU A 331 -17.51 -6.87 35.39
C LEU A 331 -17.06 -5.71 36.27
N ARG A 332 -17.56 -4.51 36.01
CA ARG A 332 -17.31 -3.33 36.83
C ARG A 332 -18.60 -2.80 37.41
N THR A 333 -18.64 -2.60 38.71
CA THR A 333 -19.76 -1.95 39.38
C THR A 333 -19.69 -0.44 39.20
N LEU A 334 -20.81 0.25 39.41
CA LEU A 334 -20.85 1.72 39.39
C LEU A 334 -20.05 2.36 40.53
N SER A 335 -19.76 1.62 41.60
CA SER A 335 -18.89 2.07 42.71
C SER A 335 -17.40 1.93 42.41
N GLY A 336 -17.04 1.32 41.27
CA GLY A 336 -15.66 1.22 40.79
C GLY A 336 -14.95 -0.10 41.12
N SER A 337 -15.61 -1.07 41.75
CA SER A 337 -15.03 -2.42 41.91
C SER A 337 -15.00 -3.14 40.56
N SER A 338 -13.90 -3.87 40.30
CA SER A 338 -13.70 -4.64 39.08
C SER A 338 -13.50 -6.10 39.45
N HIS A 339 -14.28 -6.99 38.86
CA HIS A 339 -14.15 -8.43 39.02
C HIS A 339 -13.84 -9.07 37.67
N ASP A 340 -12.74 -9.79 37.59
CA ASP A 340 -12.45 -10.60 36.41
C ASP A 340 -13.30 -11.87 36.42
N VAL A 341 -13.92 -12.17 35.29
CA VAL A 341 -14.70 -13.37 35.08
C VAL A 341 -13.75 -14.50 34.72
N HIS A 342 -13.75 -15.56 35.52
CA HIS A 342 -12.94 -16.74 35.31
C HIS A 342 -13.80 -17.90 34.80
N GLY A 343 -13.24 -18.70 33.90
CA GLY A 343 -13.93 -19.84 33.29
C GLY A 343 -12.98 -20.66 32.44
N GLY A 344 -13.49 -21.74 31.86
CA GLY A 344 -12.76 -22.64 30.97
C GLY A 344 -12.39 -21.98 29.62
N CYS A 345 -12.79 -22.58 28.50
CA CYS A 345 -12.58 -21.98 27.19
C CYS A 345 -13.55 -20.81 26.99
N LEU A 346 -13.16 -19.58 27.34
CA LEU A 346 -14.02 -18.39 27.20
C LEU A 346 -14.28 -17.98 25.75
N TRP A 347 -13.70 -18.68 24.77
CA TRP A 347 -14.10 -18.57 23.36
C TRP A 347 -15.40 -19.30 23.05
N ASP A 348 -15.81 -20.27 23.87
CA ASP A 348 -17.11 -20.91 23.78
C ASP A 348 -18.16 -19.96 24.39
N LEU A 349 -19.12 -19.54 23.57
CA LEU A 349 -20.15 -18.57 23.96
C LEU A 349 -20.97 -19.06 25.15
N GLN A 350 -21.33 -20.34 25.19
CA GLN A 350 -22.12 -20.89 26.28
C GLN A 350 -21.34 -20.85 27.60
N VAL A 351 -20.07 -21.27 27.55
CA VAL A 351 -19.18 -21.23 28.72
C VAL A 351 -18.95 -19.79 29.19
N ALA A 352 -18.78 -18.85 28.26
CA ALA A 352 -18.58 -17.44 28.58
C ALA A 352 -19.82 -16.82 29.25
N ILE A 353 -21.02 -17.09 28.74
CA ILE A 353 -22.28 -16.59 29.30
C ILE A 353 -22.53 -17.17 30.70
N GLU A 354 -22.35 -18.48 30.87
CA GLU A 354 -22.48 -19.12 32.19
C GLU A 354 -21.52 -18.50 33.20
N ALA A 355 -20.26 -18.27 32.81
CA ALA A 355 -19.26 -17.63 33.67
C ALA A 355 -19.63 -16.17 34.02
N ILE A 356 -20.13 -15.40 33.05
CA ILE A 356 -20.61 -14.03 33.27
C ILE A 356 -21.78 -14.02 34.25
N MET A 357 -22.76 -14.90 34.07
CA MET A 357 -23.94 -14.99 34.93
C MET A 357 -23.57 -15.35 36.36
N ASN A 358 -22.72 -16.36 36.55
CA ASN A 358 -22.26 -16.76 37.88
C ASN A 358 -21.54 -15.59 38.58
N SER A 359 -20.59 -14.95 37.88
CA SER A 359 -19.85 -13.81 38.43
C SER A 359 -20.75 -12.63 38.77
N LEU A 360 -21.79 -12.38 37.96
CA LEU A 360 -22.76 -11.30 38.20
C LEU A 360 -23.65 -11.58 39.41
N MET A 361 -24.04 -12.84 39.63
CA MET A 361 -24.83 -13.25 40.79
C MET A 361 -24.00 -13.19 42.08
N ASP A 362 -22.72 -13.57 42.02
CA ASP A 362 -21.79 -13.43 43.15
C ASP A 362 -21.59 -11.95 43.52
N LEU A 363 -21.36 -11.08 42.53
CA LEU A 363 -21.23 -9.62 42.71
C LEU A 363 -22.48 -8.94 43.28
N LYS A 364 -23.66 -9.53 43.09
CA LYS A 364 -24.92 -9.03 43.64
C LYS A 364 -25.14 -9.48 45.09
N ALA A 365 -24.54 -10.61 45.48
CA ALA A 365 -24.65 -11.17 46.83
C ALA A 365 -23.73 -10.49 47.84
N ASP A 366 -22.60 -9.94 47.37
CA ASP A 366 -21.69 -9.05 48.11
C ASP A 366 -22.24 -7.62 48.25
#